data_AF-A0A9W4IZ46-F1
#
_entry.id   AF-A0A9W4IZ46-F1
#
_cell.length_a   1.000
_cell.length_b   1.000
_cell.length_c   1.000
_cell.angle_alpha   90.00
_cell.angle_beta   90.00
_cell.angle_gamma   90.00
#
_symmetry.space_group_name_H-M   'P 1'
#
loop_
_entity.id
_entity.type
_entity.pdbx_description
1 polymer ?
#
loop_
_entity_poly.entity_id
_entity_poly.type
_entity_poly.pdbx_seq_one_letter_code
_entity_poly.pdbx_strand_id
1 'polypeptide(L)'
;MVSAAPTHSNRSQSVKKSMRQKRGRRKSSLMKKASEYSKMCDADLCVGIRFRETGQVFILSADTSGFWAFLSSQLACLQLCL
;
A
#
# COMPACT_ATOMS: atom_id res chain seq x y z
N MET A 1 -22.92 -3.26 37.16
CA MET A 1 -22.02 -2.55 36.21
C MET A 1 -22.74 -2.48 34.87
N VAL A 2 -23.28 -1.31 34.50
CA VAL A 2 -24.05 -1.17 33.26
C VAL A 2 -23.08 -0.96 32.10
N SER A 3 -22.95 -1.95 31.22
CA SER A 3 -22.18 -1.81 29.99
C SER A 3 -22.98 -0.90 29.04
N ALA A 4 -22.49 0.33 28.85
CA ALA A 4 -23.10 1.28 27.94
C ALA A 4 -23.12 0.71 26.50
N ALA A 5 -24.30 0.74 25.88
CA ALA A 5 -24.47 0.29 24.50
C ALA A 5 -23.59 1.14 23.55
N PRO A 6 -22.94 0.53 22.54
CA PRO A 6 -22.03 1.25 21.66
C PRO A 6 -22.80 2.29 20.85
N THR A 7 -22.49 3.57 21.07
CA THR A 7 -22.95 4.67 20.25
C THR A 7 -22.47 4.50 18.81
N HIS A 8 -23.32 4.86 17.84
CA HIS A 8 -23.11 4.66 16.40
C HIS A 8 -21.73 5.17 15.90
N SER A 9 -21.19 6.23 16.53
CA SER A 9 -19.86 6.79 16.24
C SER A 9 -18.72 5.83 16.52
N ASN A 10 -18.74 5.11 17.66
CA ASN A 10 -17.70 4.16 18.05
C ASN A 10 -17.63 2.94 17.12
N ARG A 11 -18.79 2.46 16.64
CA ARG A 11 -18.88 1.37 15.66
C ARG A 11 -18.28 1.77 14.30
N SER A 12 -18.51 3.00 13.86
CA SER A 12 -17.94 3.48 12.60
C SER A 12 -16.41 3.63 12.65
N GLN A 13 -15.86 4.06 13.78
CA GLN A 13 -14.42 4.22 13.97
C GLN A 13 -13.70 2.87 14.05
N SER A 14 -14.28 1.87 14.71
CA SER A 14 -13.71 0.52 14.79
C SER A 14 -13.64 -0.17 13.42
N VAL A 15 -14.68 0.01 12.58
CA VAL A 15 -14.69 -0.48 11.19
C VAL A 15 -13.59 0.19 10.36
N LYS A 16 -13.44 1.52 10.44
CA LYS A 16 -12.36 2.25 9.73
C LYS A 16 -10.97 1.78 10.16
N LYS A 17 -10.75 1.58 11.46
CA LYS A 17 -9.49 1.04 12.00
C LYS A 17 -9.22 -0.38 11.48
N SER A 18 -10.21 -1.26 11.52
CA SER A 18 -10.11 -2.63 10.99
C SER A 18 -9.78 -2.66 9.50
N MET A 19 -10.43 -1.81 8.70
CA MET A 19 -10.15 -1.69 7.26
C MET A 19 -8.73 -1.19 6.98
N ARG A 20 -8.24 -0.21 7.74
CA ARG A 20 -6.85 0.27 7.62
C ARG A 20 -5.85 -0.84 7.94
N GLN A 21 -6.09 -1.63 8.99
CA GLN A 21 -5.24 -2.77 9.35
C GLN A 21 -5.25 -3.83 8.24
N LYS A 22 -6.42 -4.21 7.72
CA LYS A 22 -6.56 -5.17 6.63
C LYS A 22 -5.84 -4.69 5.37
N ARG A 23 -5.96 -3.39 5.04
CA ARG A 23 -5.23 -2.76 3.93
C ARG A 23 -3.72 -2.85 4.11
N GLY A 24 -3.21 -2.52 5.31
CA GLY A 24 -1.80 -2.62 5.65
C GLY A 24 -1.24 -4.04 5.50
N ARG A 25 -1.96 -5.04 6.02
CA ARG A 25 -1.59 -6.46 5.89
C ARG A 25 -1.52 -6.90 4.43
N ARG A 26 -2.54 -6.59 3.63
CA ARG A 26 -2.57 -6.93 2.19
C ARG A 26 -1.44 -6.25 1.42
N LYS A 27 -1.17 -4.97 1.69
CA LYS A 27 -0.03 -4.24 1.09
C LYS A 27 1.28 -4.97 1.38
N SER A 28 1.52 -5.28 2.65
CA SER A 28 2.76 -5.96 3.08
C SER A 28 2.91 -7.33 2.42
N SER A 29 1.85 -8.15 2.42
CA SER A 29 1.87 -9.46 1.75
C SER A 29 2.11 -9.37 0.25
N LEU A 30 1.53 -8.37 -0.44
CA LEU A 30 1.75 -8.16 -1.86
C LEU A 30 3.20 -7.80 -2.15
N MET A 31 3.77 -6.84 -1.40
CA MET A 31 5.18 -6.46 -1.56
C MET A 31 6.11 -7.65 -1.33
N LYS A 32 5.85 -8.45 -0.29
CA LYS A 32 6.62 -9.66 0.00
C LYS A 32 6.58 -10.66 -1.16
N LYS A 33 5.39 -10.96 -1.70
CA LYS A 33 5.22 -11.87 -2.84
C LYS A 33 5.91 -11.35 -4.11
N ALA A 34 5.86 -10.05 -4.35
CA ALA A 34 6.54 -9.42 -5.48
C ALA A 34 8.06 -9.63 -5.38
N SER A 35 8.64 -9.36 -4.20
CA SER A 35 10.07 -9.61 -3.96
C SER A 35 10.45 -11.09 -4.04
N GLU A 36 9.61 -12.00 -3.54
CA GLU A 36 9.84 -13.45 -3.63
C GLU A 36 9.82 -13.91 -5.09
N TYR A 37 8.83 -13.47 -5.88
CA TYR A 37 8.72 -13.83 -7.29
C TYR A 37 9.93 -13.35 -8.09
N SER A 38 10.35 -12.09 -7.89
CA SER A 38 11.54 -11.54 -8.54
C SER A 38 12.76 -12.43 -8.29
N LYS A 39 12.97 -12.87 -7.04
CA LYS A 39 14.10 -13.75 -6.68
C LYS A 39 13.96 -15.18 -7.20
N MET A 40 12.76 -15.77 -7.13
CA MET A 40 12.53 -17.17 -7.53
C MET A 40 12.58 -17.35 -9.05
N CYS A 41 12.16 -16.34 -9.80
CA CYS A 41 11.99 -16.40 -11.24
C CYS A 41 13.01 -15.57 -12.02
N ASP A 42 13.99 -14.96 -11.33
CA ASP A 42 14.97 -14.03 -11.91
C ASP A 42 14.29 -12.97 -12.79
N ALA A 43 13.25 -12.35 -12.22
CA ALA A 43 12.36 -11.45 -12.94
C ALA A 43 12.46 -10.03 -12.39
N ASP A 44 12.76 -9.08 -13.27
CA ASP A 44 12.66 -7.65 -12.98
C ASP A 44 11.18 -7.24 -12.97
N LEU A 45 10.69 -6.69 -11.85
CA LEU A 45 9.31 -6.26 -11.72
C LEU A 45 9.14 -5.01 -10.87
N CYS A 46 8.06 -4.27 -11.12
CA CYS A 46 7.69 -3.09 -10.37
C CYS A 46 6.22 -3.16 -9.92
N VAL A 47 5.96 -2.82 -8.66
CA VAL A 47 4.62 -2.77 -8.06
C VAL A 47 4.33 -1.36 -7.56
N GLY A 48 3.33 -0.72 -8.17
CA GLY A 48 2.80 0.57 -7.74
C GLY A 48 1.45 0.43 -7.03
N ILE A 49 1.28 1.09 -5.89
CA ILE A 49 0.04 1.09 -5.11
C ILE A 49 -0.37 2.52 -4.80
N ARG A 50 -1.48 2.98 -5.38
CA ARG A 50 -2.12 4.25 -5.02
C ARG A 50 -3.34 4.02 -4.14
N PHE A 51 -3.32 4.55 -2.92
CA PHE A 51 -4.51 4.60 -2.08
C PHE A 51 -5.41 5.73 -2.53
N ARG A 52 -6.53 5.38 -3.18
CA ARG A 52 -7.52 6.35 -3.69
C ARG A 52 -8.03 7.31 -2.62
N GLU A 53 -8.22 6.82 -1.39
CA GLU A 53 -8.71 7.61 -0.27
C GLU A 53 -7.72 8.69 0.19
N THR A 54 -6.42 8.38 0.21
CA THR A 54 -5.41 9.25 0.81
C THR A 54 -4.47 9.88 -0.21
N GLY A 55 -4.60 9.56 -1.49
CA GLY A 55 -3.64 9.90 -2.55
C GLY A 55 -2.30 9.16 -2.45
N GLN A 56 -1.88 8.74 -1.25
CA GLN A 56 -0.59 8.09 -0.99
C GLN A 56 -0.24 7.00 -2.00
N VAL A 57 0.98 7.11 -2.53
CA VAL A 57 1.54 6.14 -3.46
C VAL A 57 2.73 5.41 -2.85
N PHE A 58 2.82 4.11 -3.12
CA PHE A 58 3.95 3.25 -2.76
C PHE A 58 4.46 2.58 -4.01
N ILE A 59 5.77 2.56 -4.21
CA ILE A 59 6.43 1.84 -5.28
C ILE A 59 7.41 0.84 -4.66
N LEU A 60 7.42 -0.37 -5.19
CA LEU A 60 8.50 -1.33 -5.01
C LEU A 60 9.04 -1.66 -6.39
N SER A 61 10.34 -1.43 -6.55
CA SER A 61 11.11 -1.79 -7.72
C SER A 61 12.03 -2.93 -7.31
N ALA A 62 11.79 -4.11 -7.87
CA ALA A 62 12.61 -5.30 -7.66
C ALA A 62 13.27 -5.63 -8.99
N ASP A 63 14.25 -4.81 -9.32
CA ASP A 63 15.07 -4.91 -10.51
C ASP A 63 16.52 -4.58 -10.16
N THR A 64 17.47 -5.33 -10.72
CA THR A 64 18.90 -5.11 -10.48
C THR A 64 19.47 -4.03 -11.39
N SER A 65 18.82 -3.79 -12.53
CA SER A 65 19.25 -2.90 -13.59
C SER A 65 18.87 -1.43 -13.37
N GLY A 66 17.93 -1.14 -12.45
CA GLY A 66 17.35 0.19 -12.31
C GLY A 66 16.41 0.57 -13.46
N PHE A 67 15.98 -0.39 -14.29
CA PHE A 67 15.09 -0.18 -15.43
C PHE A 67 13.82 0.58 -15.04
N TRP A 68 13.28 0.34 -13.84
CA TRP A 68 12.06 0.99 -13.36
C TRP A 68 12.29 2.31 -12.62
N ALA A 69 13.53 2.82 -12.55
CA ALA A 69 13.85 4.05 -11.81
C ALA A 69 13.06 5.29 -12.29
N PHE A 70 12.72 5.34 -13.59
CA PHE A 70 11.93 6.44 -14.15
C PHE A 70 10.51 6.53 -13.56
N LEU A 71 9.94 5.42 -13.09
CA LEU A 71 8.60 5.40 -12.48
C LEU A 71 8.58 6.19 -11.17
N SER A 72 9.65 6.10 -10.38
CA SER A 72 9.81 6.89 -9.16
C SER A 72 9.81 8.39 -9.46
N SER A 73 10.47 8.82 -10.54
CA SER A 73 10.52 10.22 -10.99
C SER A 73 9.16 10.73 -11.50
N GLN A 74 8.45 9.93 -12.29
CA GLN A 74 7.11 10.27 -12.82
C GLN A 74 6.09 10.47 -11.69
N LEU A 75 6.15 9.64 -10.65
CA LEU A 75 5.23 9.73 -9.52
C LEU A 75 5.61 10.82 -8.51
N ALA A 76 6.89 11.14 -8.35
CA ALA A 76 7.31 12.32 -7.59
C ALA A 76 6.80 13.62 -8.22
N CYS A 77 6.79 13.70 -9.56
CA CYS A 77 6.24 14.83 -10.29
C CYS A 77 4.72 15.01 -10.04
N LEU A 78 3.96 13.91 -10.03
CA LEU A 78 2.52 13.92 -9.72
C LEU A 78 2.20 14.37 -8.28
N GLN A 79 3.12 14.22 -7.33
CA GLN A 79 2.95 14.68 -5.95
C GLN A 79 3.31 16.17 -5.75
N LEU A 80 3.98 16.80 -6.73
CA LEU A 80 4.29 18.24 -6.74
C LEU A 80 3.27 19.05 -7.55
N CYS A 81 2.54 18.41 -8.46
CA CYS A 81 1.48 19.04 -9.26
C CYS A 81 0.08 18.99 -8.63
N LEU A 82 -0.06 18.44 -7.41
CA LEU A 82 -1.27 18.37 -6.60
C LEU A 82 -1.03 19.03 -5.24
#